data_AF-A0A640T7Q2-F1
#
_entry.id   AF-A0A640T7Q2-F1
#
_cell.length_a   1.000
_cell.length_b   1.000
_cell.length_c   1.000
_cell.angle_alpha   90.00
_cell.angle_beta   90.00
_cell.angle_gamma   90.00
#
_symmetry.space_group_name_H-M   'P 1'
#
loop_
_entity.id
_entity.type
_entity.pdbx_description
1 polymer ?
#
loop_
_entity_poly.entity_id
_entity_poly.type
_entity_poly.pdbx_seq_one_letter_code
_entity_poly.pdbx_strand_id
1 'polypeptide(L)'
;MGRGSDGDAHDLSALLLDAINERLTQDPDEREARMLKKAKAQLLPDGEAQGAGDILRRTLSALNSLLTLPGLRTMGHWASAGVMISQLSQVQRYLARKGSEEDGLTLDARIRDRVIKELNPSGPTIVVAHSLGTVVAFEALHDYDGAVPLFVTLGSPIGMRTAVQPHMRPHPLQVPHTVRRWLNFWDRDDFVVANPQLHKWVAPNGASVAPVSRRVDSDGAWVHPAAKYLAQPAVAGPVMEALEGVSTI
;
A
#
# COMPACT_ATOMS: atom_id res chain seq x y z
N MET A 1 -16.31 -5.32 -25.18
CA MET A 1 -15.33 -5.96 -24.28
C MET A 1 -13.95 -5.29 -24.18
N GLY A 2 -13.54 -4.31 -25.02
CA GLY A 2 -12.13 -3.84 -25.07
C GLY A 2 -11.72 -2.64 -24.20
N ARG A 3 -12.62 -1.97 -23.45
CA ARG A 3 -12.25 -0.78 -22.65
C ARG A 3 -11.68 -1.09 -21.26
N GLY A 4 -11.86 -2.31 -20.75
CA GLY A 4 -11.41 -2.70 -19.41
C GLY A 4 -9.91 -3.00 -19.35
N SER A 5 -9.38 -3.74 -20.33
CA SER A 5 -7.98 -4.16 -20.37
C SER A 5 -7.00 -3.00 -20.54
N ASP A 6 -7.42 -1.97 -21.29
CA ASP A 6 -6.56 -0.84 -21.58
C ASP A 6 -6.37 0.07 -20.37
N GLY A 7 -7.46 0.35 -19.64
CA GLY A 7 -7.38 1.07 -18.37
C GLY A 7 -6.53 0.33 -17.34
N ASP A 8 -6.76 -0.98 -17.16
CA ASP A 8 -6.05 -1.77 -16.15
C ASP A 8 -4.53 -1.82 -16.40
N ALA A 9 -4.10 -1.87 -17.68
CA ALA A 9 -2.68 -1.85 -18.04
C ALA A 9 -2.05 -0.46 -17.78
N HIS A 10 -2.78 0.62 -18.08
CA HIS A 10 -2.34 1.98 -17.78
C HIS A 10 -2.21 2.23 -16.27
N ASP A 11 -3.19 1.79 -15.49
CA ASP A 11 -3.22 1.99 -14.04
C ASP A 11 -2.09 1.22 -13.33
N LEU A 12 -1.80 0.00 -13.79
CA LEU A 12 -0.65 -0.77 -13.32
C LEU A 12 0.69 -0.11 -13.65
N SER A 13 0.82 0.41 -14.87
CA SER A 13 2.01 1.17 -15.29
C SER A 13 2.19 2.44 -14.45
N ALA A 14 1.09 3.13 -14.11
CA ALA A 14 1.10 4.31 -13.27
C ALA A 14 1.55 4.00 -11.84
N LEU A 15 1.06 2.92 -11.22
CA LEU A 15 1.54 2.45 -9.91
C LEU A 15 3.04 2.17 -9.91
N LEU A 16 3.52 1.44 -10.92
CA LEU A 16 4.93 1.09 -11.01
C LEU A 16 5.79 2.34 -11.20
N LEU A 17 5.34 3.29 -12.01
CA LEU A 17 6.02 4.56 -12.23
C LEU A 17 6.07 5.41 -10.95
N ASP A 18 4.97 5.48 -10.19
CA ASP A 18 4.91 6.21 -8.91
C ASP A 18 5.88 5.61 -7.89
N ALA A 19 5.87 4.27 -7.75
CA ALA A 19 6.82 3.56 -6.89
C ALA A 19 8.28 3.84 -7.27
N ILE A 20 8.62 3.81 -8.57
CA ILE A 20 9.97 4.13 -9.05
C ILE A 20 10.34 5.58 -8.72
N ASN A 21 9.44 6.53 -9.00
CA ASN A 21 9.70 7.95 -8.77
C ASN A 21 9.95 8.25 -7.30
N GLU A 22 9.12 7.73 -6.41
CA GLU A 22 9.27 7.93 -4.98
C GLU A 22 10.54 7.23 -4.46
N ARG A 23 10.85 6.02 -4.93
CA ARG A 23 12.11 5.33 -4.56
C ARG A 23 13.36 6.12 -4.96
N LEU A 24 13.33 6.78 -6.12
CA LEU A 24 14.42 7.67 -6.56
C LEU A 24 14.63 8.89 -5.64
N THR A 25 13.65 9.25 -4.79
CA THR A 25 13.80 10.32 -3.79
C THR A 25 14.42 9.85 -2.47
N GLN A 26 14.53 8.54 -2.25
CA GLN A 26 14.96 7.93 -0.98
C GLN A 26 16.46 7.62 -0.93
N ASP A 27 17.28 8.40 -1.65
CA ASP A 27 18.73 8.24 -1.74
C ASP A 27 19.20 6.80 -2.07
N PRO A 28 18.76 6.23 -3.20
CA PRO A 28 19.19 4.89 -3.61
C PRO A 28 20.69 4.87 -3.94
N ASP A 29 21.34 3.73 -3.73
CA ASP A 29 22.73 3.57 -4.17
C ASP A 29 22.85 3.72 -5.69
N GLU A 30 24.06 3.97 -6.20
CA GLU A 30 24.24 4.24 -7.63
C GLU A 30 23.75 3.11 -8.54
N ARG A 31 23.85 1.85 -8.09
CA ARG A 31 23.45 0.69 -8.88
C ARG A 31 21.93 0.62 -8.95
N GLU A 32 21.26 0.78 -7.82
CA GLU A 32 19.81 0.85 -7.70
C GLU A 32 19.27 2.04 -8.51
N ALA A 33 19.86 3.22 -8.37
CA ALA A 33 19.49 4.44 -9.10
C ALA A 33 19.55 4.24 -10.63
N ARG A 34 20.62 3.60 -11.15
CA ARG A 34 20.74 3.29 -12.59
C ARG A 34 19.63 2.36 -13.06
N MET A 35 19.27 1.34 -12.29
CA MET A 35 18.22 0.41 -12.65
C MET A 35 16.83 1.03 -12.58
N LEU A 36 16.54 1.81 -11.54
CA LEU A 36 15.29 2.58 -11.41
C LEU A 36 15.09 3.55 -12.59
N LYS A 37 16.14 4.29 -12.97
CA LYS A 37 16.12 5.18 -14.15
C LYS A 37 15.86 4.41 -15.44
N LYS A 38 16.48 3.23 -15.60
CA LYS A 38 16.24 2.35 -16.75
C LYS A 38 14.79 1.84 -16.80
N ALA A 39 14.25 1.37 -15.67
CA ALA A 39 12.88 0.91 -15.56
C ALA A 39 11.89 2.06 -15.85
N LYS A 40 12.15 3.27 -15.34
CA LYS A 40 11.37 4.48 -15.64
C LYS A 40 11.34 4.79 -17.14
N ALA A 41 12.49 4.74 -17.83
CA ALA A 41 12.57 4.98 -19.27
C ALA A 41 11.78 3.93 -20.08
N GLN A 42 11.68 2.69 -19.59
CA GLN A 42 10.85 1.67 -20.23
C GLN A 42 9.35 1.93 -20.10
N LEU A 43 8.91 2.63 -19.03
CA LEU A 43 7.50 2.99 -18.82
C LEU A 43 7.09 4.27 -19.56
N LEU A 44 8.02 5.16 -19.83
CA LEU A 44 7.82 6.43 -20.53
C LEU A 44 8.65 6.47 -21.83
N PRO A 45 8.27 5.72 -22.88
CA PRO A 45 9.01 5.75 -24.14
C PRO A 45 8.84 7.09 -24.86
N ASP A 46 9.85 7.47 -25.65
CA ASP A 46 9.86 8.72 -26.45
C ASP A 46 8.84 8.74 -27.63
N GLY A 47 7.88 7.80 -27.68
CA GLY A 47 6.88 7.67 -28.74
C GLY A 47 5.52 7.19 -28.24
N GLU A 48 4.47 7.31 -29.07
CA GLU A 48 3.10 6.94 -28.68
C GLU A 48 2.96 5.43 -28.43
N ALA A 49 2.27 5.09 -27.35
CA ALA A 49 1.97 3.71 -27.00
C ALA A 49 1.01 3.07 -28.02
N GLN A 50 1.44 2.01 -28.71
CA GLN A 50 0.57 1.20 -29.59
C GLN A 50 -0.33 0.25 -28.78
N GLY A 51 -1.30 0.82 -28.07
CA GLY A 51 -2.34 0.08 -27.34
C GLY A 51 -1.88 -0.62 -26.05
N ALA A 52 -2.82 -1.26 -25.37
CA ALA A 52 -2.58 -1.81 -24.02
C ALA A 52 -1.66 -3.02 -23.94
N GLY A 53 -1.61 -3.85 -25.00
CA GLY A 53 -0.68 -4.98 -25.05
C GLY A 53 0.78 -4.53 -24.93
N ASP A 54 1.12 -3.40 -25.54
CA ASP A 54 2.45 -2.82 -25.46
C ASP A 54 2.73 -2.19 -24.09
N ILE A 55 1.74 -1.54 -23.47
CA ILE A 55 1.86 -0.99 -22.10
C ILE A 55 2.11 -2.10 -21.10
N LEU A 56 1.34 -3.18 -21.18
CA LEU A 56 1.50 -4.34 -20.30
C LEU A 56 2.88 -4.99 -20.48
N ARG A 57 3.33 -5.18 -21.73
CA ARG A 57 4.66 -5.75 -22.03
C ARG A 57 5.80 -4.89 -21.47
N ARG A 58 5.71 -3.56 -21.62
CA ARG A 58 6.69 -2.61 -21.07
C ARG A 58 6.69 -2.64 -19.54
N THR A 59 5.51 -2.65 -18.92
CA THR A 59 5.35 -2.74 -17.46
C THR A 59 5.97 -4.02 -16.91
N LEU A 60 5.70 -5.16 -17.55
CA LEU A 60 6.32 -6.45 -17.22
C LEU A 60 7.85 -6.41 -17.35
N SER A 61 8.36 -5.77 -18.40
CA SER A 61 9.81 -5.67 -18.64
C SER A 61 10.52 -4.79 -17.61
N ALA A 62 9.90 -3.66 -17.24
CA ALA A 62 10.37 -2.79 -16.17
C ALA A 62 10.38 -3.52 -14.83
N LEU A 63 9.29 -4.21 -14.50
CA LEU A 63 9.18 -4.99 -13.27
C LEU A 63 10.21 -6.12 -13.20
N ASN A 64 10.39 -6.88 -14.29
CA ASN A 64 11.42 -7.91 -14.38
C ASN A 64 12.82 -7.32 -14.19
N SER A 65 13.09 -6.14 -14.73
CA SER A 65 14.38 -5.45 -14.53
C SER A 65 14.63 -5.10 -13.07
N LEU A 66 13.60 -4.66 -12.35
CA LEU A 66 13.68 -4.35 -10.91
C LEU A 66 13.86 -5.60 -10.05
N LEU A 67 13.19 -6.70 -10.40
CA LEU A 67 13.38 -8.01 -9.75
C LEU A 67 14.79 -8.58 -9.96
N THR A 68 15.63 -7.99 -10.83
CA THR A 68 17.03 -8.39 -10.98
C THR A 68 17.99 -7.80 -9.95
N LEU A 69 17.51 -6.88 -9.10
CA LEU A 69 18.30 -6.29 -8.02
C LEU A 69 18.81 -7.38 -7.05
N PRO A 70 20.09 -7.30 -6.61
CA PRO A 70 20.57 -8.12 -5.50
C PRO A 70 19.67 -7.87 -4.27
N GLY A 71 19.19 -8.93 -3.63
CA GLY A 71 18.10 -8.83 -2.66
C GLY A 71 16.85 -9.54 -3.16
N LEU A 72 16.34 -9.25 -4.37
CA LEU A 72 15.06 -9.82 -4.85
C LEU A 72 15.15 -11.21 -5.50
N ARG A 73 16.36 -11.67 -5.88
CA ARG A 73 16.55 -12.92 -6.66
C ARG A 73 16.72 -14.20 -5.84
N THR A 74 16.75 -14.14 -4.52
CA THR A 74 17.03 -15.33 -3.69
C THR A 74 15.73 -16.00 -3.23
N MET A 75 15.29 -16.96 -4.07
CA MET A 75 14.31 -18.06 -3.86
C MET A 75 12.88 -17.94 -4.48
N GLY A 76 12.69 -18.76 -5.52
CA GLY A 76 11.60 -19.74 -5.67
C GLY A 76 10.19 -19.23 -5.99
N HIS A 77 9.80 -19.30 -7.28
CA HIS A 77 8.44 -19.17 -7.89
C HIS A 77 7.55 -17.94 -7.55
N TRP A 78 7.66 -17.35 -6.37
CA TRP A 78 6.77 -16.31 -5.85
C TRP A 78 7.36 -14.88 -5.94
N ALA A 79 8.66 -14.76 -6.17
CA ALA A 79 9.35 -13.50 -6.54
C ALA A 79 9.15 -13.12 -8.02
N SER A 80 8.12 -13.66 -8.69
CA SER A 80 7.85 -13.37 -10.09
C SER A 80 7.11 -12.04 -10.24
N ALA A 81 7.38 -11.34 -11.34
CA ALA A 81 6.63 -10.14 -11.73
C ALA A 81 5.10 -10.33 -11.62
N GLY A 82 4.60 -11.54 -11.87
CA GLY A 82 3.18 -11.87 -11.77
C GLY A 82 2.57 -11.67 -10.36
N VAL A 83 3.29 -11.99 -9.29
CA VAL A 83 2.77 -11.83 -7.92
C VAL A 83 2.66 -10.36 -7.54
N MET A 84 3.69 -9.57 -7.86
CA MET A 84 3.70 -8.13 -7.60
C MET A 84 2.66 -7.40 -8.48
N ILE A 85 2.46 -7.84 -9.72
CA ILE A 85 1.36 -7.37 -10.57
C ILE A 85 0.00 -7.69 -9.96
N SER A 86 -0.18 -8.90 -9.41
CA SER A 86 -1.43 -9.27 -8.74
C SER A 86 -1.73 -8.32 -7.58
N GLN A 87 -0.75 -8.03 -6.72
CA GLN A 87 -0.92 -7.10 -5.59
C GLN A 87 -1.26 -5.68 -6.05
N LEU A 88 -0.52 -5.14 -7.03
CA LEU A 88 -0.79 -3.81 -7.60
C LEU A 88 -2.17 -3.75 -8.27
N SER A 89 -2.58 -4.82 -8.97
CA SER A 89 -3.90 -4.92 -9.60
C SER A 89 -5.04 -4.94 -8.57
N GLN A 90 -4.82 -5.53 -7.39
CA GLN A 90 -5.82 -5.52 -6.32
C GLN A 90 -6.05 -4.09 -5.80
N VAL A 91 -4.97 -3.31 -5.64
CA VAL A 91 -5.06 -1.89 -5.25
C VAL A 91 -5.88 -1.12 -6.26
N GLN A 92 -5.61 -1.29 -7.56
CA GLN A 92 -6.37 -0.63 -8.61
C GLN A 92 -7.83 -1.06 -8.64
N ARG A 93 -8.12 -2.37 -8.54
CA ARG A 93 -9.50 -2.86 -8.55
C ARG A 93 -10.32 -2.30 -7.39
N TYR A 94 -9.71 -2.16 -6.22
CA TYR A 94 -10.33 -1.52 -5.07
C TYR A 94 -10.58 -0.02 -5.35
N LEU A 95 -9.55 0.72 -5.74
CA LEU A 95 -9.61 2.18 -5.96
C LEU A 95 -10.41 2.60 -7.19
N ALA A 96 -10.61 1.72 -8.16
CA ALA A 96 -11.42 1.97 -9.34
C ALA A 96 -12.90 2.13 -9.03
N ARG A 97 -13.36 1.64 -7.87
CA ARG A 97 -14.75 1.74 -7.38
C ARG A 97 -15.78 1.32 -8.45
N LYS A 98 -15.41 0.36 -9.30
CA LYS A 98 -16.28 -0.19 -10.34
C LYS A 98 -17.35 -1.07 -9.66
N GLY A 99 -18.61 -0.88 -10.05
CA GLY A 99 -19.77 -1.61 -9.52
C GLY A 99 -20.02 -2.95 -10.23
N SER A 100 -20.69 -3.87 -9.53
CA SER A 100 -21.36 -5.03 -10.13
C SER A 100 -22.87 -4.79 -10.19
N GLU A 101 -23.49 -5.17 -11.30
CA GLU A 101 -24.84 -4.82 -11.75
C GLU A 101 -26.02 -5.38 -10.92
N GLU A 102 -25.78 -6.21 -9.89
CA GLU A 102 -26.85 -6.92 -9.15
C GLU A 102 -27.29 -6.24 -7.83
N ASP A 103 -26.36 -5.73 -7.01
CA ASP A 103 -26.66 -5.27 -5.64
C ASP A 103 -26.52 -3.73 -5.47
N GLY A 104 -26.14 -3.00 -6.53
CA GLY A 104 -25.91 -1.55 -6.51
C GLY A 104 -24.67 -1.07 -5.72
N LEU A 105 -23.97 -1.97 -5.02
CA LEU A 105 -22.74 -1.66 -4.28
C LEU A 105 -21.48 -1.85 -5.14
N THR A 106 -20.52 -0.94 -4.97
CA THR A 106 -19.19 -1.07 -5.56
C THR A 106 -18.34 -2.10 -4.82
N LEU A 107 -17.33 -2.67 -5.49
CA LEU A 107 -16.44 -3.67 -4.87
C LEU A 107 -15.77 -3.14 -3.59
N ASP A 108 -15.32 -1.89 -3.58
CA ASP A 108 -14.71 -1.27 -2.40
C ASP A 108 -15.70 -1.15 -1.24
N ALA A 109 -16.95 -0.76 -1.51
CA ALA A 109 -17.99 -0.67 -0.48
C ALA A 109 -18.26 -2.02 0.17
N ARG A 110 -18.35 -3.10 -0.63
CA ARG A 110 -18.53 -4.47 -0.12
C ARG A 110 -17.36 -4.93 0.75
N ILE A 111 -16.13 -4.58 0.36
CA ILE A 111 -14.93 -4.91 1.12
C ILE A 111 -14.90 -4.13 2.46
N ARG A 112 -15.18 -2.83 2.44
CA ARG A 112 -15.21 -2.00 3.66
C ARG A 112 -16.32 -2.44 4.62
N ASP A 113 -17.51 -2.72 4.11
CA ASP A 113 -18.64 -3.24 4.89
C ASP A 113 -18.29 -4.56 5.60
N ARG A 114 -17.59 -5.47 4.90
CA ARG A 114 -17.09 -6.70 5.52
C ARG A 114 -16.09 -6.42 6.63
N VAL A 115 -15.18 -5.46 6.46
CA VAL A 115 -14.21 -5.10 7.52
C VAL A 115 -14.95 -4.52 8.73
N ILE A 116 -15.87 -3.57 8.53
CA ILE A 116 -16.62 -2.93 9.63
C ILE A 116 -17.41 -3.96 10.43
N LYS A 117 -18.02 -4.95 9.78
CA LYS A 117 -18.79 -6.03 10.44
C LYS A 117 -17.96 -6.92 11.36
N GLU A 118 -16.65 -7.01 11.15
CA GLU A 118 -15.74 -7.78 12.01
C GLU A 118 -15.19 -6.95 13.18
N LEU A 119 -15.44 -5.63 13.20
CA LEU A 119 -15.03 -4.76 14.32
C LEU A 119 -16.08 -4.81 15.44
N ASN A 120 -15.63 -4.67 16.68
CA ASN A 120 -16.51 -4.66 17.85
C ASN A 120 -16.80 -3.21 18.30
N PRO A 121 -17.94 -2.61 17.95
CA PRO A 121 -18.24 -1.23 18.31
C PRO A 121 -18.39 -1.00 19.82
N SER A 122 -18.65 -2.06 20.60
CA SER A 122 -18.80 -1.99 22.05
C SER A 122 -17.49 -2.06 22.82
N GLY A 123 -16.36 -2.28 22.14
CA GLY A 123 -15.06 -2.44 22.79
C GLY A 123 -13.90 -1.79 22.03
N PRO A 124 -12.79 -1.50 22.71
CA PRO A 124 -11.56 -1.07 22.05
C PRO A 124 -11.08 -2.14 21.07
N THR A 125 -10.78 -1.72 19.83
CA THR A 125 -10.26 -2.61 18.78
C THR A 125 -8.89 -2.13 18.30
N ILE A 126 -7.89 -3.00 18.35
CA ILE A 126 -6.56 -2.75 17.74
C ILE A 126 -6.60 -3.23 16.30
N VAL A 127 -6.27 -2.36 15.35
CA VAL A 127 -6.29 -2.68 13.92
C VAL A 127 -4.87 -2.76 13.39
N VAL A 128 -4.49 -3.92 12.87
CA VAL A 128 -3.21 -4.11 12.16
C VAL A 128 -3.54 -4.43 10.70
N ALA A 129 -3.07 -3.59 9.80
CA ALA A 129 -3.36 -3.69 8.38
C ALA A 129 -2.06 -3.74 7.55
N HIS A 130 -2.09 -4.47 6.44
CA HIS A 130 -0.94 -4.71 5.59
C HIS A 130 -1.26 -4.50 4.11
N SER A 131 -0.32 -3.91 3.36
CA SER A 131 -0.44 -3.70 1.91
C SER A 131 -1.77 -3.02 1.54
N LEU A 132 -2.55 -3.54 0.58
CA LEU A 132 -3.90 -3.01 0.27
C LEU A 132 -4.80 -2.90 1.51
N GLY A 133 -4.67 -3.81 2.46
CA GLY A 133 -5.43 -3.78 3.71
C GLY A 133 -5.27 -2.46 4.46
N THR A 134 -4.15 -1.74 4.32
CA THR A 134 -3.97 -0.42 4.98
C THR A 134 -4.89 0.63 4.39
N VAL A 135 -5.08 0.65 3.07
CA VAL A 135 -6.02 1.54 2.37
C VAL A 135 -7.44 1.18 2.78
N VAL A 136 -7.79 -0.11 2.71
CA VAL A 136 -9.13 -0.60 3.08
C VAL A 136 -9.46 -0.23 4.53
N ALA A 137 -8.57 -0.53 5.47
CA ALA A 137 -8.77 -0.24 6.89
C ALA A 137 -8.86 1.28 7.13
N PHE A 138 -8.01 2.07 6.49
CA PHE A 138 -8.09 3.54 6.59
C PHE A 138 -9.45 4.08 6.14
N GLU A 139 -9.95 3.64 4.98
CA GLU A 139 -11.27 4.09 4.50
C GLU A 139 -12.42 3.55 5.35
N ALA A 140 -12.34 2.29 5.81
CA ALA A 140 -13.37 1.67 6.64
C ALA A 140 -13.47 2.33 8.02
N LEU A 141 -12.34 2.70 8.63
CA LEU A 141 -12.30 3.33 9.96
C LEU A 141 -12.90 4.75 9.99
N HIS A 142 -13.09 5.39 8.83
CA HIS A 142 -13.82 6.66 8.77
C HIS A 142 -15.32 6.51 8.98
N ASP A 143 -15.86 5.33 8.67
CA ASP A 143 -17.28 4.98 8.87
C ASP A 143 -17.49 4.14 10.15
N TYR A 144 -16.46 4.02 10.99
CA TYR A 144 -16.50 3.27 12.24
C TYR A 144 -16.52 4.21 13.44
N ASP A 145 -17.43 3.97 14.39
CA ASP A 145 -17.61 4.80 15.59
C ASP A 145 -16.98 4.22 16.86
N GLY A 146 -16.56 2.94 16.84
CA GLY A 146 -15.95 2.30 18.01
C GLY A 146 -14.52 2.77 18.28
N ALA A 147 -14.04 2.60 19.50
CA ALA A 147 -12.70 3.06 19.87
C ALA A 147 -11.59 2.25 19.17
N VAL A 148 -10.63 2.95 18.55
CA VAL A 148 -9.42 2.34 17.97
C VAL A 148 -8.18 2.87 18.71
N PRO A 149 -7.74 2.21 19.81
CA PRO A 149 -6.59 2.68 20.58
C PRO A 149 -5.30 2.70 19.76
N LEU A 150 -5.15 1.77 18.82
CA LEU A 150 -3.98 1.63 17.98
C LEU A 150 -4.36 1.17 16.56
N PHE A 151 -3.93 1.94 15.57
CA PHE A 151 -3.93 1.56 14.16
C PHE A 151 -2.48 1.36 13.69
N VAL A 152 -2.16 0.17 13.18
CA VAL A 152 -0.84 -0.18 12.65
C VAL A 152 -0.97 -0.44 11.16
N THR A 153 -0.14 0.21 10.35
CA THR A 153 -0.04 -0.02 8.90
C THR A 153 1.33 -0.57 8.53
N LEU A 154 1.37 -1.63 7.74
CA LEU A 154 2.58 -2.35 7.34
C LEU A 154 2.69 -2.37 5.82
N GLY A 155 3.85 -2.01 5.25
CA GLY A 155 4.07 -2.08 3.80
C GLY A 155 3.01 -1.30 3.00
N SER A 156 2.64 -0.12 3.49
CA SER A 156 1.45 0.62 3.06
C SER A 156 1.64 1.36 1.72
N PRO A 157 0.77 1.17 0.71
CA PRO A 157 0.80 1.93 -0.53
C PRO A 157 0.19 3.34 -0.40
N ILE A 158 -0.33 3.74 0.77
CA ILE A 158 -0.91 5.08 1.02
C ILE A 158 0.08 6.21 0.67
N GLY A 159 1.39 5.95 0.73
CA GLY A 159 2.42 6.92 0.34
C GLY A 159 2.50 7.24 -1.16
N MET A 160 1.84 6.46 -2.03
CA MET A 160 1.86 6.66 -3.48
C MET A 160 0.99 7.85 -3.90
N ARG A 161 1.65 8.98 -4.18
CA ARG A 161 1.01 10.29 -4.34
C ARG A 161 0.21 10.44 -5.63
N THR A 162 0.56 9.72 -6.68
CA THR A 162 -0.10 9.87 -7.98
C THR A 162 -1.07 8.74 -8.26
N ALA A 163 -0.73 7.52 -7.86
CA ALA A 163 -1.53 6.35 -8.20
C ALA A 163 -2.57 5.96 -7.12
N VAL A 164 -2.31 6.26 -5.84
CA VAL A 164 -3.16 5.80 -4.72
C VAL A 164 -3.89 6.96 -4.03
N GLN A 165 -3.17 7.94 -3.48
CA GLN A 165 -3.79 9.01 -2.69
C GLN A 165 -4.94 9.77 -3.38
N PRO A 166 -4.87 10.11 -4.68
CA PRO A 166 -5.95 10.85 -5.35
C PRO A 166 -7.26 10.07 -5.44
N HIS A 167 -7.19 8.74 -5.36
CA HIS A 167 -8.34 7.85 -5.47
C HIS A 167 -8.87 7.40 -4.11
N MET A 168 -8.13 7.65 -3.02
CA MET A 168 -8.53 7.33 -1.66
C MET A 168 -9.59 8.30 -1.10
N ARG A 169 -10.35 7.85 -0.10
CA ARG A 169 -11.35 8.62 0.63
C ARG A 169 -11.13 8.55 2.16
N PRO A 170 -11.43 9.62 2.91
CA PRO A 170 -11.80 10.95 2.44
C PRO A 170 -10.63 11.66 1.73
N HIS A 171 -10.93 12.71 0.96
CA HIS A 171 -9.91 13.57 0.34
C HIS A 171 -10.23 15.04 0.65
N PRO A 172 -9.31 15.85 1.23
CA PRO A 172 -7.93 15.50 1.60
C PRO A 172 -7.86 14.40 2.67
N LEU A 173 -6.76 13.64 2.69
CA LEU A 173 -6.58 12.55 3.64
C LEU A 173 -6.50 13.10 5.08
N GLN A 174 -7.25 12.49 5.99
CA GLN A 174 -7.22 12.80 7.42
C GLN A 174 -7.16 11.50 8.23
N VAL A 175 -6.54 11.52 9.41
CA VAL A 175 -6.60 10.39 10.34
C VAL A 175 -8.06 10.13 10.76
N PRO A 176 -8.55 8.86 10.78
CA PRO A 176 -9.89 8.57 11.26
C PRO A 176 -10.12 9.08 12.69
N HIS A 177 -11.32 9.59 12.96
CA HIS A 177 -11.63 10.26 14.23
C HIS A 177 -11.57 9.32 15.45
N THR A 178 -11.78 8.02 15.24
CA THR A 178 -11.72 6.98 16.28
C THR A 178 -10.31 6.55 16.68
N VAL A 179 -9.30 6.86 15.84
CA VAL A 179 -7.91 6.42 16.03
C VAL A 179 -7.20 7.29 17.06
N ARG A 180 -6.66 6.66 18.11
CA ARG A 180 -5.92 7.33 19.19
C ARG A 180 -4.40 7.31 19.00
N ARG A 181 -3.88 6.35 18.24
CA ARG A 181 -2.47 6.24 17.89
C ARG A 181 -2.34 5.56 16.53
N TRP A 182 -1.53 6.11 15.64
CA TRP A 182 -1.22 5.49 14.36
C TRP A 182 0.28 5.29 14.19
N LEU A 183 0.70 4.02 14.10
CA LEU A 183 2.06 3.63 13.75
C LEU A 183 2.10 3.08 12.32
N ASN A 184 2.91 3.69 11.46
CA ASN A 184 3.15 3.23 10.11
C ASN A 184 4.55 2.63 10.00
N PHE A 185 4.66 1.36 9.63
CA PHE A 185 5.93 0.68 9.45
C PHE A 185 6.19 0.43 7.98
N TRP A 186 7.41 0.72 7.57
CA TRP A 186 7.90 0.52 6.23
C TRP A 186 9.27 -0.12 6.27
N ASP A 187 9.56 -0.90 5.24
CA ASP A 187 10.87 -1.47 5.03
C ASP A 187 11.54 -0.78 3.84
N ARG A 188 12.84 -0.51 3.94
CA ARG A 188 13.58 0.08 2.82
C ARG A 188 13.54 -0.84 1.61
N ASP A 189 13.55 -2.14 1.78
CA ASP A 189 13.61 -3.06 0.64
C ASP A 189 12.20 -3.46 0.15
N ASP A 190 11.15 -2.83 0.68
CA ASP A 190 9.77 -2.98 0.23
C ASP A 190 9.44 -2.00 -0.89
N PHE A 191 9.49 -2.49 -2.13
CA PHE A 191 9.22 -1.69 -3.32
C PHE A 191 7.76 -1.18 -3.40
N VAL A 192 6.82 -1.79 -2.68
CA VAL A 192 5.42 -1.34 -2.65
C VAL A 192 5.28 -0.06 -1.81
N VAL A 193 6.26 0.26 -0.97
CA VAL A 193 6.28 1.49 -0.19
C VAL A 193 6.99 2.61 -0.94
N ALA A 194 6.19 3.54 -1.45
CA ALA A 194 6.70 4.65 -2.23
C ALA A 194 7.24 5.77 -1.32
N ASN A 195 6.41 6.30 -0.41
CA ASN A 195 6.80 7.37 0.51
C ASN A 195 6.43 7.03 1.96
N PRO A 196 7.41 6.87 2.86
CA PRO A 196 7.10 6.48 4.23
C PRO A 196 6.56 7.64 5.07
N GLN A 197 6.72 8.91 4.66
CA GLN A 197 6.42 10.07 5.50
C GLN A 197 4.95 10.49 5.41
N LEU A 198 4.04 9.60 5.84
CA LEU A 198 2.59 9.82 5.72
C LEU A 198 2.09 11.11 6.40
N HIS A 199 2.76 11.57 7.47
CA HIS A 199 2.37 12.79 8.20
C HIS A 199 2.41 14.07 7.35
N LYS A 200 3.11 14.05 6.21
CA LYS A 200 3.14 15.19 5.27
C LYS A 200 1.86 15.32 4.45
N TRP A 201 1.09 14.23 4.34
CA TRP A 201 -0.03 14.12 3.40
C TRP A 201 -1.35 13.76 4.07
N VAL A 202 -1.28 13.22 5.29
CA VAL A 202 -2.45 12.89 6.10
C VAL A 202 -2.56 13.87 7.25
N ALA A 203 -3.63 14.67 7.25
CA ALA A 203 -3.90 15.65 8.28
C ALA A 203 -4.23 14.97 9.62
N PRO A 204 -3.84 15.56 10.77
CA PRO A 204 -4.23 15.04 12.07
C PRO A 204 -5.75 15.03 12.28
N ASN A 205 -6.24 14.15 13.15
CA ASN A 205 -7.64 14.19 13.60
C ASN A 205 -7.84 15.24 14.70
N GLY A 206 -9.08 15.39 15.19
CA GLY A 206 -9.42 16.36 16.25
C GLY A 206 -8.67 16.17 17.57
N ALA A 207 -8.11 14.98 17.83
CA ALA A 207 -7.25 14.70 18.98
C ALA A 207 -5.76 14.93 18.69
N SER A 208 -5.44 15.58 17.56
CA SER A 208 -4.06 15.85 17.10
C SER A 208 -3.23 14.58 16.84
N VAL A 209 -3.88 13.45 16.57
CA VAL A 209 -3.20 12.21 16.19
C VAL A 209 -2.73 12.32 14.75
N ALA A 210 -1.43 12.12 14.52
CA ALA A 210 -0.80 12.07 13.20
C ALA A 210 -0.10 10.70 13.00
N PRO A 211 0.06 10.21 11.77
CA PRO A 211 0.76 8.94 11.52
C PRO A 211 2.25 9.07 11.85
N VAL A 212 2.74 8.21 12.75
CA VAL A 212 4.16 8.13 13.10
C VAL A 212 4.80 7.02 12.27
N SER A 213 5.67 7.41 11.34
CA SER A 213 6.29 6.46 10.40
C SER A 213 7.66 6.01 10.87
N ARG A 214 7.87 4.69 10.92
CA ARG A 214 9.09 4.04 11.42
C ARG A 214 9.63 3.04 10.42
N ARG A 215 10.93 3.07 10.20
CA ARG A 215 11.62 2.08 9.38
C ARG A 215 11.80 0.79 10.18
N VAL A 216 11.59 -0.34 9.52
CA VAL A 216 12.11 -1.64 9.93
C VAL A 216 13.05 -2.16 8.85
N ASP A 217 13.97 -3.02 9.24
CA ASP A 217 14.92 -3.67 8.33
C ASP A 217 14.75 -5.18 8.48
N SER A 218 13.79 -5.71 7.74
CA SER A 218 13.47 -7.13 7.77
C SER A 218 14.55 -7.93 7.07
N ASP A 219 14.77 -9.14 7.57
CA ASP A 219 15.80 -10.00 7.04
C ASP A 219 15.38 -10.68 5.72
N GLY A 220 16.36 -10.90 4.86
CA GLY A 220 16.20 -11.69 3.66
C GLY A 220 15.74 -10.89 2.44
N ALA A 221 15.36 -11.65 1.42
CA ALA A 221 15.23 -11.19 0.04
C ALA A 221 13.90 -10.49 -0.31
N TRP A 222 12.87 -10.75 0.50
CA TRP A 222 11.51 -10.25 0.29
C TRP A 222 10.90 -9.88 1.63
N VAL A 223 10.74 -8.58 1.83
CA VAL A 223 10.37 -7.97 3.11
C VAL A 223 8.90 -7.56 3.18
N HIS A 224 8.21 -7.50 2.03
CA HIS A 224 6.81 -7.10 1.96
C HIS A 224 5.83 -7.95 2.81
N PRO A 225 5.96 -9.28 3.01
CA PRO A 225 4.95 -10.05 3.71
C PRO A 225 4.69 -9.55 5.13
N ALA A 226 3.41 -9.49 5.54
CA ALA A 226 3.02 -9.02 6.88
C ALA A 226 3.79 -9.72 8.01
N ALA A 227 4.05 -11.03 7.88
CA ALA A 227 4.78 -11.82 8.86
C ALA A 227 6.22 -11.30 9.11
N LYS A 228 6.88 -10.74 8.09
CA LYS A 228 8.24 -10.16 8.21
C LYS A 228 8.24 -8.90 9.06
N TYR A 229 7.26 -8.03 8.83
CA TYR A 229 7.02 -6.86 9.67
C TYR A 229 6.63 -7.26 11.11
N LEU A 230 5.69 -8.19 11.27
CA LEU A 230 5.20 -8.62 12.58
C LEU A 230 6.26 -9.32 13.43
N ALA A 231 7.25 -9.96 12.79
CA ALA A 231 8.38 -10.55 13.50
C ALA A 231 9.33 -9.49 14.10
N GLN A 232 9.22 -8.21 13.69
CA GLN A 232 10.08 -7.15 14.20
C GLN A 232 9.64 -6.72 15.60
N PRO A 233 10.54 -6.68 16.60
CA PRO A 233 10.22 -6.21 17.94
C PRO A 233 9.65 -4.79 17.95
N ALA A 234 10.10 -3.92 17.04
CA ALA A 234 9.61 -2.56 16.91
C ALA A 234 8.12 -2.47 16.50
N VAL A 235 7.58 -3.53 15.88
CA VAL A 235 6.17 -3.67 15.49
C VAL A 235 5.39 -4.43 16.56
N ALA A 236 5.89 -5.61 16.95
CA ALA A 236 5.22 -6.48 17.92
C ALA A 236 5.08 -5.83 19.31
N GLY A 237 6.11 -5.12 19.78
CA GLY A 237 6.13 -4.48 21.10
C GLY A 237 4.94 -3.52 21.31
N PRO A 238 4.77 -2.47 20.48
CA PRO A 238 3.64 -1.56 20.60
C PRO A 238 2.26 -2.22 20.48
N VAL A 239 2.13 -3.32 19.73
CA VAL A 239 0.89 -4.09 19.63
C VAL A 239 0.60 -4.81 20.94
N MET A 240 1.61 -5.47 21.52
CA MET A 240 1.49 -6.13 22.83
C MET A 240 1.17 -5.14 23.95
N GLU A 241 1.87 -4.00 24.00
CA GLU A 241 1.59 -2.92 24.96
C GLU A 241 0.12 -2.46 24.88
N ALA A 242 -0.41 -2.30 23.67
CA ALA A 242 -1.79 -1.89 23.48
C ALA A 242 -2.79 -2.99 23.91
N LEU A 243 -2.49 -4.26 23.66
CA LEU A 243 -3.33 -5.39 24.10
C LEU A 243 -3.39 -5.48 25.64
N GLU A 244 -2.26 -5.30 26.32
CA GLU A 244 -2.19 -5.28 27.79
C GLU A 244 -2.94 -4.07 28.37
N GLY A 245 -2.78 -2.89 27.77
CA GLY A 245 -3.47 -1.67 28.20
C GLY A 245 -4.98 -1.75 28.04
N VAL A 246 -5.47 -2.44 27.00
CA VAL A 246 -6.90 -2.68 26.79
C VAL A 246 -7.47 -3.72 27.77
N SER A 247 -6.68 -4.73 28.15
CA SER A 247 -7.12 -5.80 29.05
C SER A 247 -7.21 -5.36 30.53
N THR A 248 -6.69 -4.18 30.84
CA THR A 248 -6.63 -3.63 32.21
C THR A 248 -7.79 -2.64 32.50
N ILE A 249 -8.64 -2.36 31.51
CA ILE A 249 -9.81 -1.46 31.60
C ILE A 249 -11.09 -2.30 31.74
#